data_AF-A0A7J3XXI3-F1
#
_entry.id   AF-A0A7J3XXI3-F1
#
_cell.length_a   1.000
_cell.length_b   1.000
_cell.length_c   1.000
_cell.angle_alpha   90.00
_cell.angle_beta   90.00
_cell.angle_gamma   90.00
#
_symmetry.space_group_name_H-M   'P 1'
#
loop_
_entity.id
_entity.type
_entity.pdbx_description
1 polymer ?
#
loop_
_entity_poly.entity_id
_entity_poly.type
_entity_poly.pdbx_seq_one_letter_code
_entity_poly.pdbx_strand_id
1 'polypeptide(L)'
;MKLSSKNILYHELIGLRIRVLSYTDEKLNGLEGVVVDETLKTLLLETSSGRRIRVLKPNGVFEFKLPSGEVAVIKGDLILGRPAERLKRAKRWFK
;
A
#
# COMPACT_ATOMS: atom_id res chain seq x y z
N MET A 1 -11.75 14.22 -1.35
CA MET A 1 -12.37 13.05 -0.68
C MET A 1 -11.40 12.58 0.39
N LYS A 2 -11.88 12.22 1.59
CA LYS A 2 -11.01 11.68 2.65
C LYS A 2 -10.59 10.24 2.29
N LEU A 3 -9.37 9.86 2.64
CA LEU A 3 -8.89 8.48 2.50
C LEU A 3 -9.77 7.55 3.37
N SER A 4 -10.23 6.46 2.78
CA SER A 4 -11.02 5.40 3.41
C SER A 4 -10.72 4.04 2.78
N SER A 5 -11.17 2.97 3.43
CA SER A 5 -11.07 1.60 2.92
C SER A 5 -11.69 1.43 1.52
N LYS A 6 -12.69 2.26 1.17
CA LYS A 6 -13.39 2.21 -0.12
C LYS A 6 -12.63 2.86 -1.28
N ASN A 7 -11.71 3.79 -1.00
CA ASN A 7 -11.04 4.58 -2.04
C ASN A 7 -9.50 4.52 -2.01
N ILE A 8 -8.91 3.83 -1.03
CA ILE A 8 -7.45 3.67 -0.87
C ILE A 8 -6.73 3.23 -2.16
N LEU A 9 -7.36 2.40 -3.00
CA LEU A 9 -6.78 1.94 -4.27
C LEU A 9 -6.34 3.10 -5.19
N TYR A 10 -6.95 4.26 -5.02
CA TYR A 10 -6.75 5.45 -5.84
C TYR A 10 -6.18 6.64 -5.05
N HIS A 11 -5.75 6.43 -3.80
CA HIS A 11 -5.21 7.46 -2.92
C HIS A 11 -3.70 7.30 -2.71
N GLU A 12 -3.09 8.32 -2.08
CA GLU A 12 -1.71 8.30 -1.60
C GLU A 12 -1.50 7.15 -0.61
N LEU A 13 -0.43 6.37 -0.81
CA LEU A 13 -0.05 5.28 0.10
C LEU A 13 1.17 5.66 0.96
N ILE A 14 1.97 6.63 0.51
CA ILE A 14 3.12 7.15 1.26
C ILE A 14 2.64 7.74 2.59
N GLY A 15 3.37 7.45 3.66
CA GLY A 15 3.05 7.85 5.04
C GLY A 15 2.08 6.91 5.76
N LEU A 16 1.47 5.95 5.08
CA LEU A 16 0.61 4.96 5.74
C LEU A 16 1.45 3.89 6.44
N ARG A 17 1.01 3.50 7.63
CA ARG A 17 1.52 2.31 8.30
C ARG A 17 0.94 1.07 7.63
N ILE A 18 1.81 0.12 7.34
CA ILE A 18 1.49 -1.08 6.57
C ILE A 18 2.05 -2.32 7.28
N ARG A 19 1.30 -3.41 7.19
CA ARG A 19 1.72 -4.76 7.57
C ARG A 19 1.56 -5.71 6.39
N VAL A 20 2.57 -6.54 6.14
CA VAL A 20 2.50 -7.60 5.14
C VAL A 20 1.80 -8.82 5.76
N LEU A 21 0.58 -9.13 5.33
CA LEU A 21 -0.18 -10.28 5.86
C LEU A 21 0.24 -11.59 5.20
N SER A 22 0.52 -11.54 3.90
CA SER A 22 0.96 -12.69 3.11
C SER A 22 1.83 -12.19 1.97
N TYR A 23 2.89 -12.94 1.67
CA TYR A 23 3.86 -12.63 0.63
C TYR A 23 4.41 -13.91 0.01
N THR A 24 4.83 -13.84 -1.25
CA THR A 24 5.42 -15.01 -1.94
C THR A 24 6.74 -15.49 -1.29
N ASP A 25 7.52 -14.56 -0.74
CA ASP A 25 8.65 -14.87 0.15
C ASP A 25 8.15 -14.80 1.59
N GLU A 26 7.99 -15.95 2.23
CA GLU A 26 7.41 -16.08 3.56
C GLU A 26 8.18 -15.32 4.65
N LYS A 27 9.47 -15.01 4.43
CA LYS A 27 10.28 -14.21 5.36
C LYS A 27 9.81 -12.78 5.49
N LEU A 28 9.00 -12.31 4.53
CA LEU A 28 8.40 -10.98 4.54
C LEU A 28 7.01 -10.96 5.19
N ASN A 29 6.44 -12.12 5.52
CA ASN A 29 5.18 -12.19 6.28
C ASN A 29 5.37 -11.57 7.66
N GLY A 30 4.42 -10.73 8.08
CA GLY A 30 4.49 -9.99 9.32
C GLY A 30 5.42 -8.77 9.29
N LEU A 31 6.06 -8.45 8.16
CA LEU A 31 6.84 -7.22 8.03
C LEU A 31 5.94 -6.00 8.25
N GLU A 32 6.34 -5.13 9.16
CA GLU A 32 5.66 -3.88 9.48
C GLU A 32 6.55 -2.66 9.23
N GLY A 33 5.93 -1.57 8.78
CA GLY A 33 6.63 -0.31 8.61
C GLY A 33 5.73 0.81 8.13
N VAL A 34 6.36 1.89 7.69
CA VAL A 34 5.70 3.02 7.03
C VAL A 34 6.12 3.05 5.57
N VAL A 35 5.19 3.28 4.66
CA VAL A 35 5.52 3.48 3.25
C VAL A 35 6.23 4.82 3.07
N VAL A 36 7.46 4.80 2.60
CA VAL A 36 8.27 6.01 2.38
C VAL A 36 8.50 6.34 0.90
N ASP A 37 8.30 5.36 0.02
CA ASP A 37 8.36 5.55 -1.43
C ASP A 37 7.45 4.55 -2.16
N GLU A 38 6.94 4.95 -3.31
CA GLU A 38 6.08 4.12 -4.18
C GLU A 38 6.50 4.28 -5.63
N THR A 39 6.69 3.14 -6.32
CA THR A 39 6.90 3.11 -7.76
C THR A 39 5.74 2.39 -8.47
N LEU A 40 5.88 2.17 -9.78
CA LEU A 40 4.92 1.39 -10.57
C LEU A 40 4.59 0.03 -9.93
N LYS A 41 5.62 -0.69 -9.45
CA LYS A 41 5.51 -2.08 -8.99
C LYS A 41 5.93 -2.29 -7.54
N THR A 42 6.55 -1.31 -6.89
CA THR A 42 7.13 -1.52 -5.55
C THR A 42 6.62 -0.52 -4.53
N LEU A 43 6.66 -0.92 -3.27
CA LEU A 43 6.62 -0.04 -2.10
C LEU A 43 7.98 -0.14 -1.38
N LEU A 44 8.50 1.00 -0.89
CA LEU A 44 9.62 1.03 0.05
C LEU A 44 9.05 1.23 1.44
N LEU A 45 9.35 0.29 2.33
CA LEU A 45 8.90 0.29 3.71
C LEU A 45 10.08 0.66 4.61
N GLU A 46 9.87 1.59 5.52
CA GLU A 46 10.80 1.87 6.63
C GLU A 46 10.25 1.23 7.90
N THR A 47 11.01 0.28 8.47
CA THR A 47 10.64 -0.42 9.69
C THR A 47 10.86 0.46 10.91
N SER A 48 10.33 0.06 12.07
CA SER A 48 10.58 0.74 13.35
C SER A 48 12.06 0.80 13.73
N SER A 49 12.88 -0.14 13.24
CA SER A 49 14.34 -0.14 13.42
C SER A 49 15.10 0.76 12.43
N GLY A 50 14.41 1.49 11.56
CA GLY A 50 15.02 2.34 10.52
C GLY A 50 15.53 1.58 9.30
N ARG A 51 15.32 0.25 9.22
CA ARG A 51 15.71 -0.53 8.05
C ARG A 51 14.72 -0.27 6.92
N ARG A 52 15.25 -0.06 5.72
CA ARG A 52 14.45 0.10 4.50
C ARG A 52 14.37 -1.19 3.71
N ILE A 53 13.16 -1.62 3.40
CA ILE A 53 12.88 -2.87 2.67
C ILE A 53 11.94 -2.55 1.51
N ARG A 54 12.38 -2.89 0.29
CA ARG A 54 11.57 -2.71 -0.92
C ARG A 54 10.83 -4.00 -1.22
N VAL A 55 9.51 -3.92 -1.37
CA VAL A 55 8.64 -5.06 -1.68
C VAL A 55 7.94 -4.83 -3.02
N LEU A 56 7.78 -5.90 -3.80
CA LEU A 56 6.90 -5.93 -4.97
C LEU A 56 5.45 -5.97 -4.50
N LYS A 57 4.62 -5.09 -5.05
CA LYS A 57 3.17 -5.06 -4.87
C LYS A 57 2.50 -6.39 -5.24
N PRO A 58 2.68 -6.97 -6.45
CA PRO A 58 1.89 -8.14 -6.88
C PRO A 58 2.10 -9.38 -6.01
N ASN A 59 3.21 -9.43 -5.28
CA ASN A 59 3.57 -10.60 -4.49
C ASN A 59 2.94 -10.60 -3.09
N GLY A 60 2.17 -9.57 -2.72
CA GLY A 60 1.74 -9.38 -1.34
C GLY A 60 0.27 -9.06 -1.14
N VAL A 61 -0.23 -9.43 0.04
CA VAL A 61 -1.45 -8.91 0.64
C VAL A 61 -1.05 -8.00 1.80
N PHE A 62 -1.54 -6.76 1.75
CA PHE A 62 -1.10 -5.70 2.63
C PHE A 62 -2.27 -5.17 3.46
N GLU A 63 -2.04 -5.00 4.75
CA GLU A 63 -2.92 -4.31 5.69
C GLU A 63 -2.42 -2.88 5.85
N PHE A 64 -3.24 -1.89 5.47
CA PHE A 64 -2.95 -0.47 5.65
C PHE A 64 -3.77 0.09 6.81
N LYS A 65 -3.11 0.77 7.74
CA LYS A 65 -3.77 1.55 8.78
C LYS A 65 -4.06 2.96 8.26
N LEU A 66 -5.33 3.33 8.24
CA LEU A 66 -5.78 4.62 7.73
C LEU A 66 -5.76 5.69 8.84
N PRO A 67 -5.71 6.99 8.48
CA PRO A 67 -5.77 8.07 9.45
C PRO A 67 -7.05 8.09 10.29
N SER A 68 -8.15 7.52 9.79
CA SER A 68 -9.41 7.37 10.54
C SER A 68 -9.33 6.31 11.66
N GLY A 69 -8.27 5.50 11.70
CA GLY A 69 -8.16 4.32 12.55
C GLY A 69 -8.69 3.05 11.90
N GLU A 70 -9.41 3.16 10.78
CA GLU A 70 -9.81 2.02 9.96
C GLU A 70 -8.61 1.25 9.42
N VAL A 71 -8.85 0.00 9.06
CA VAL A 71 -7.89 -0.88 8.42
C VAL A 71 -8.40 -1.27 7.04
N ALA A 72 -7.52 -1.27 6.04
CA ALA A 72 -7.80 -1.72 4.69
C ALA A 72 -6.86 -2.85 4.28
N VAL A 73 -7.41 -4.02 3.97
CA VAL A 73 -6.66 -5.17 3.47
C VAL A 73 -6.75 -5.22 1.94
N ILE A 74 -5.60 -5.22 1.27
CA ILE A 74 -5.51 -5.04 -0.18
C ILE A 74 -4.54 -6.06 -0.77
N LYS A 75 -4.99 -6.79 -1.81
CA LYS A 75 -4.07 -7.50 -2.71
C LYS A 75 -3.25 -6.50 -3.51
N GLY A 76 -1.93 -6.60 -3.47
CA GLY A 76 -1.07 -5.58 -4.06
C GLY A 76 -1.22 -5.41 -5.58
N ASP A 77 -1.72 -6.42 -6.30
CA ASP A 77 -2.10 -6.29 -7.71
C ASP A 77 -3.08 -5.13 -7.97
N LEU A 78 -3.98 -4.87 -7.02
CA LEU A 78 -4.99 -3.81 -7.14
C LEU A 78 -4.40 -2.39 -7.07
N ILE A 79 -3.20 -2.26 -6.49
CA ILE A 79 -2.47 -1.00 -6.36
C ILE A 79 -1.27 -0.93 -7.32
N LEU A 80 -1.22 -1.76 -8.36
CA LEU A 80 -0.29 -1.57 -9.47
C LEU A 80 -0.51 -0.22 -10.16
N GLY A 81 0.58 0.39 -10.60
CA GLY A 81 0.61 1.74 -11.18
C GLY A 81 1.29 2.76 -10.27
N ARG A 82 1.78 3.85 -10.86
CA ARG A 82 2.34 4.99 -10.11
C ARG A 82 1.21 5.76 -9.39
N PRO A 83 1.49 6.47 -8.29
CA PRO A 83 0.46 7.23 -7.55
C PRO A 83 -0.46 8.06 -8.45
N ALA A 84 0.14 8.88 -9.34
CA ALA A 84 -0.60 9.73 -10.28
C ALA A 84 -1.50 8.95 -11.26
N GLU A 85 -1.10 7.74 -11.68
CA GLU A 85 -1.89 6.89 -12.57
C GLU A 85 -3.10 6.29 -11.83
N ARG A 86 -2.91 5.88 -10.57
CA ARG A 86 -3.98 5.34 -9.74
C ARG A 86 -5.06 6.38 -9.47
N LEU A 87 -4.66 7.63 -9.18
CA LEU A 87 -5.59 8.75 -8.99
C LEU A 87 -6.47 8.99 -10.23
N LYS A 88 -5.94 8.81 -11.45
CA LYS A 88 -6.73 8.97 -12.68
C LYS A 88 -7.82 7.89 -12.83
N ARG A 89 -7.60 6.68 -12.29
CA ARG A 89 -8.59 5.59 -12.33
C ARG A 89 -9.86 5.90 -11.54
N ALA A 90 -9.74 6.63 -10.42
CA ALA A 90 -10.89 7.08 -9.64
C ALA A 90 -11.89 7.86 -10.50
N LYS A 91 -11.41 8.75 -11.38
CA LYS A 91 -12.29 9.55 -12.26
C LYS A 91 -13.15 8.71 -13.20
N ARG A 92 -12.73 7.47 -13.52
CA ARG A 92 -13.49 6.54 -14.36
C ARG A 92 -14.55 5.76 -13.60
N TRP A 93 -14.45 5.67 -12.28
CA TRP A 93 -15.39 4.95 -11.40
C TRP A 93 -16.57 5.83 -10.93
N PHE A 94 -16.43 7.15 -10.99
CA PHE A 94 -17.47 8.12 -10.62
C PHE A 94 -18.21 8.70 -11.84
N LYS A 95 -18.14 8.00 -12.99
CA LYS A 95 -18.87 8.33 -14.21
C LYS A 95 -19.88 7.23 -14.47
#